data_AF-A0A657IU66-F1
#
_entry.id   AF-A0A657IU66-F1
#
_cell.length_a   1.000
_cell.length_b   1.000
_cell.length_c   1.000
_cell.angle_alpha   90.00
_cell.angle_beta   90.00
_cell.angle_gamma   90.00
#
_symmetry.space_group_name_H-M   'P 1'
#
loop_
_entity.id
_entity.type
_entity.pdbx_description
1 polymer ?
#
loop_
_entity_poly.entity_id
_entity_poly.type
_entity_poly.pdbx_seq_one_letter_code
_entity_poly.pdbx_strand_id
1 'polypeptide(L)'
;MPSLTRGAFLKTAAASAAALALAACSTGSNGGSDSSSSASASSSAEQDAFPVTIEHAYGKTTVDAEPKRVVGIGWINAEVALSLGVVPVGSGQVGWGELQPLHGLVR
;
A
#
# COMPACT_ATOMS: atom_id res chain seq x y z
N MET A 1 -18.51 4.00 52.43
CA MET A 1 -17.21 4.21 51.74
C MET A 1 -16.78 2.87 51.17
N PRO A 2 -16.99 2.57 49.88
CA PRO A 2 -16.65 1.25 49.35
C PRO A 2 -15.13 1.09 49.33
N SER A 3 -14.64 0.06 50.01
CA SER A 3 -13.24 -0.34 50.05
C SER A 3 -12.85 -0.86 48.66
N LEU A 4 -12.24 0.00 47.83
CA LEU A 4 -11.65 -0.45 46.56
C LEU A 4 -10.41 -1.26 46.89
N THR A 5 -10.58 -2.57 46.88
CA THR A 5 -9.52 -3.55 47.10
C THR A 5 -8.48 -3.35 45.99
N ARG A 6 -7.19 -3.26 46.36
CA ARG A 6 -6.06 -3.09 45.43
C ARG A 6 -6.10 -4.05 44.22
N GLY A 7 -6.66 -5.23 44.41
CA GLY A 7 -6.87 -6.22 43.34
C GLY A 7 -7.88 -5.80 42.26
N ALA A 8 -8.90 -5.01 42.59
CA ALA A 8 -9.83 -4.46 41.60
C ALA A 8 -9.14 -3.40 40.73
N PHE A 9 -8.25 -2.58 41.31
CA PHE A 9 -7.44 -1.59 40.60
C PHE A 9 -6.44 -2.23 39.62
N LEU A 10 -5.82 -3.33 40.01
CA LEU A 10 -4.89 -4.06 39.14
C LEU A 10 -5.61 -4.70 37.93
N LYS A 11 -6.84 -5.20 38.15
CA LYS A 11 -7.65 -5.81 37.07
C LYS A 11 -8.15 -4.77 36.07
N THR A 12 -8.56 -3.59 36.52
CA THR A 12 -9.00 -2.51 35.61
C THR A 12 -7.83 -1.95 34.80
N ALA A 13 -6.65 -1.79 35.41
CA ALA A 13 -5.44 -1.35 34.71
C ALA A 13 -4.96 -2.36 33.65
N ALA A 14 -5.01 -3.66 33.95
CA ALA A 14 -4.65 -4.69 32.98
C ALA A 14 -5.63 -4.72 31.79
N ALA A 15 -6.93 -4.55 32.05
CA ALA A 15 -7.95 -4.51 31.00
C ALA A 15 -7.80 -3.30 30.07
N SER A 16 -7.48 -2.11 30.61
CA SER A 16 -7.27 -0.91 29.78
C SER A 16 -6.00 -1.04 28.93
N ALA A 17 -4.92 -1.58 29.48
CA ALA A 17 -3.67 -1.81 28.74
C ALA A 17 -3.86 -2.80 27.57
N ALA A 18 -4.63 -3.87 27.79
CA ALA A 18 -4.95 -4.83 26.72
C ALA A 18 -5.79 -4.21 25.61
N ALA A 19 -6.75 -3.34 25.95
CA ALA A 19 -7.55 -2.62 24.96
C ALA A 19 -6.70 -1.64 24.12
N LEU A 20 -5.75 -0.93 24.74
CA LEU A 20 -4.80 -0.05 24.07
C LEU A 20 -3.86 -0.83 23.13
N ALA A 21 -3.40 -2.01 23.54
CA ALA A 21 -2.56 -2.88 22.70
C ALA A 21 -3.32 -3.44 21.50
N LEU A 22 -4.60 -3.80 21.65
CA LEU A 22 -5.45 -4.21 20.53
C LEU A 22 -5.70 -3.07 19.53
N ALA A 23 -5.89 -1.84 20.02
CA ALA A 23 -6.02 -0.66 19.16
C ALA A 23 -4.75 -0.36 18.36
N ALA A 24 -3.57 -0.67 18.91
CA ALA A 24 -2.29 -0.52 18.18
C ALA A 24 -2.13 -1.55 17.04
N CYS A 25 -2.70 -2.75 17.18
CA CYS A 25 -2.76 -3.73 16.09
C CYS A 25 -3.81 -3.37 15.02
N SER A 26 -4.69 -2.39 15.26
CA SER A 26 -5.57 -1.83 14.24
C SER A 26 -4.79 -0.84 13.37
N THR A 27 -3.97 -1.38 12.46
CA THR A 27 -3.57 -0.65 11.26
C THR A 27 -4.81 -0.44 10.39
N GLY A 28 -5.44 0.74 10.53
CA GLY A 28 -6.33 1.33 9.53
C GLY A 28 -7.84 1.31 9.82
N SER A 29 -8.33 2.34 10.52
CA SER A 29 -9.52 3.12 10.14
C SER A 29 -9.59 4.36 11.03
N ASN A 30 -9.26 5.51 10.44
CA ASN A 30 -9.26 6.80 11.10
C ASN A 30 -10.71 7.21 11.41
N GLY A 31 -11.19 6.86 12.60
CA GLY A 31 -12.50 7.27 13.11
C GLY A 31 -12.49 8.72 13.58
N GLY A 32 -12.38 9.65 12.63
CA GLY A 32 -12.58 11.08 12.83
C GLY A 32 -13.38 11.60 11.64
N SER A 33 -14.61 12.04 11.92
CA SER A 33 -15.59 12.52 10.96
C SER A 33 -14.99 13.51 9.96
N ASP A 34 -14.96 13.14 8.69
CA ASP A 34 -15.07 14.08 7.58
C ASP A 34 -15.65 13.34 6.37
N SER A 35 -16.87 13.76 6.03
CA SER A 35 -17.46 13.85 4.71
C SER A 35 -16.90 12.93 3.62
N SER A 36 -17.76 12.03 3.16
CA SER A 36 -17.71 11.43 1.83
C SER A 36 -17.32 12.45 0.75
N SER A 37 -16.06 12.41 0.35
CA SER A 37 -15.67 12.74 -1.00
C SER A 37 -14.80 11.58 -1.46
N SER A 38 -15.33 10.73 -2.33
CA SER A 38 -14.49 10.02 -3.27
C SER A 38 -13.81 11.09 -4.12
N ALA A 39 -12.72 11.65 -3.60
CA ALA A 39 -11.78 12.36 -4.43
C ALA A 39 -11.21 11.29 -5.33
N SER A 40 -11.79 11.13 -6.52
CA SER A 40 -11.04 10.70 -7.68
C SER A 40 -9.88 11.69 -7.78
N ALA A 41 -8.77 11.34 -7.13
CA ALA A 41 -7.49 11.97 -7.35
C ALA A 41 -7.11 11.61 -8.78
N SER A 42 -7.66 12.38 -9.71
CA SER A 42 -7.25 12.38 -11.10
C SER A 42 -5.88 13.04 -11.06
N SER A 43 -4.84 12.25 -10.81
CA SER A 43 -3.45 12.65 -10.94
C SER A 43 -3.15 12.78 -12.44
N SER A 44 -3.74 13.78 -13.09
CA SER A 44 -3.35 14.14 -14.44
C SER A 44 -1.94 14.69 -14.38
N ALA A 45 -1.05 14.15 -15.21
CA ALA A 45 0.27 14.73 -15.39
C ALA A 45 0.15 16.21 -15.80
N GLU A 46 1.06 17.05 -15.32
CA GLU A 46 1.11 18.45 -15.75
C GLU A 46 1.38 18.52 -17.26
N GLN A 47 0.83 19.53 -17.94
CA GLN A 47 0.84 19.61 -19.41
C GLN A 47 2.25 19.59 -20.04
N ASP A 48 3.30 19.89 -19.27
CA ASP A 48 4.71 19.88 -19.69
C ASP A 48 5.55 18.78 -19.00
N ALA A 49 4.92 17.79 -18.37
CA ALA A 49 5.64 16.73 -17.65
C ALA A 49 6.40 15.76 -18.57
N PHE A 50 6.09 15.75 -19.88
CA PHE A 50 6.70 14.87 -20.88
C PHE A 50 7.31 15.69 -22.02
N PRO A 51 8.36 15.19 -22.69
CA PRO A 51 8.96 13.86 -22.57
C PRO A 51 9.88 13.69 -21.35
N VAL A 52 9.91 12.48 -20.77
CA VAL A 52 10.85 12.12 -19.68
C VAL A 52 11.84 11.09 -20.19
N THR A 53 13.14 11.36 -20.05
CA THR A 53 14.19 10.37 -20.33
C THR A 53 14.73 9.79 -19.04
N ILE A 54 14.70 8.46 -18.95
CA ILE A 54 15.16 7.69 -17.80
C ILE A 54 16.44 6.96 -18.20
N GLU A 55 17.51 7.19 -17.45
CA GLU A 55 18.75 6.41 -17.58
C GLU A 55 18.71 5.16 -16.71
N HIS A 56 19.22 4.05 -17.24
CA HIS A 56 19.27 2.76 -16.55
C HIS A 56 20.48 1.95 -17.00
N ALA A 57 20.76 0.82 -16.34
CA ALA A 57 21.93 -0.01 -16.62
C ALA A 57 22.07 -0.44 -18.11
N TYR A 58 20.95 -0.52 -18.85
CA TYR A 58 20.92 -0.89 -20.28
C TYR A 58 20.94 0.31 -21.25
N GLY A 59 21.26 1.53 -20.79
CA GLY A 59 21.23 2.74 -21.61
C GLY A 59 20.15 3.74 -21.18
N LYS A 60 19.37 4.25 -22.12
CA LYS A 60 18.32 5.26 -21.87
C LYS A 60 17.02 4.89 -22.54
N THR A 61 15.91 5.20 -21.89
CA THR A 61 14.56 5.07 -22.44
C THR A 61 13.81 6.38 -22.27
N THR A 62 13.18 6.86 -23.35
CA THR A 62 12.38 8.08 -23.33
C THR A 62 10.89 7.72 -23.37
N VAL A 63 10.11 8.34 -22.49
CA VAL A 63 8.65 8.27 -22.48
C VAL A 63 8.13 9.58 -23.05
N ASP A 64 7.56 9.52 -24.26
CA ASP A 64 7.21 10.72 -25.04
C ASP A 64 5.94 11.42 -24.55
N ALA A 65 5.01 10.66 -23.97
CA ALA A 65 3.70 11.14 -23.53
C ALA A 65 3.18 10.34 -22.34
N GLU A 66 2.13 10.85 -21.71
CA GLU A 66 1.51 10.21 -20.55
C GLU A 66 1.09 8.76 -20.82
N PRO A 67 1.58 7.79 -20.01
CA PRO A 67 1.32 6.38 -20.23
C PRO A 67 -0.13 6.02 -19.86
N LYS A 68 -0.86 5.44 -20.81
CA LYS A 68 -2.26 5.00 -20.62
C LYS A 68 -2.39 3.61 -19.98
N ARG A 69 -1.32 2.81 -20.01
CA ARG A 69 -1.28 1.44 -19.49
C ARG A 69 0.06 1.19 -18.84
N VAL A 70 0.04 0.89 -17.54
CA VAL A 70 1.25 0.66 -16.73
C VAL A 70 1.27 -0.78 -16.24
N VAL A 71 2.42 -1.44 -16.32
CA VAL A 71 2.66 -2.79 -15.80
C VAL A 71 3.82 -2.75 -14.82
N GLY A 72 3.62 -3.29 -13.62
CA GLY A 72 4.67 -3.42 -12.61
C GLY A 72 5.43 -4.73 -12.81
N ILE A 73 6.72 -4.67 -13.11
CA ILE A 73 7.58 -5.85 -13.23
C ILE A 73 8.61 -5.83 -12.10
N GLY A 74 8.72 -6.91 -11.33
CA GLY A 74 9.60 -6.98 -10.16
C GLY A 74 8.82 -6.91 -8.85
N TRP A 75 9.54 -6.72 -7.74
CA TRP A 75 9.00 -6.95 -6.39
C TRP A 75 8.12 -5.81 -5.85
N ILE A 76 8.37 -4.56 -6.28
CA ILE A 76 7.82 -3.35 -5.61
C ILE A 76 7.20 -2.38 -6.63
N ASN A 77 7.31 -2.66 -7.92
CA ASN A 77 7.01 -1.66 -8.96
C ASN A 77 5.50 -1.43 -9.14
N ALA A 78 4.65 -2.39 -8.81
CA ALA A 78 3.20 -2.21 -8.86
C ALA A 78 2.69 -1.36 -7.69
N GLU A 79 3.28 -1.54 -6.51
CA GLU A 79 2.99 -0.84 -5.27
C GLU A 79 3.36 0.64 -5.37
N VAL A 80 4.46 0.95 -6.05
CA VAL A 80 4.86 2.33 -6.35
C VAL A 80 3.82 3.01 -7.25
N ALA A 81 3.35 2.34 -8.30
CA ALA A 81 2.31 2.88 -9.17
C ALA A 81 1.00 3.14 -8.41
N LEU A 82 0.58 2.18 -7.57
CA LEU A 82 -0.60 2.31 -6.72
C LEU A 82 -0.49 3.49 -5.74
N SER A 83 0.70 3.72 -5.18
CA SER A 83 0.96 4.85 -4.27
C SER A 83 0.81 6.21 -4.95
N LEU A 84 0.98 6.27 -6.27
CA LEU A 84 0.76 7.46 -7.09
C LEU A 84 -0.69 7.59 -7.61
N GLY A 85 -1.60 6.70 -7.18
CA GLY A 85 -2.99 6.68 -7.63
C GLY A 85 -3.20 6.00 -9.00
N VAL A 86 -2.16 5.39 -9.57
CA VAL A 86 -2.23 4.69 -10.86
C VAL A 86 -2.50 3.20 -10.63
N VAL A 87 -3.60 2.68 -11.18
CA VAL A 87 -3.92 1.25 -11.15
C VAL A 87 -3.24 0.55 -12.33
N PRO A 88 -2.25 -0.34 -12.09
CA PRO A 88 -1.59 -1.05 -13.16
C PRO A 88 -2.51 -2.09 -13.81
N VAL A 89 -2.34 -2.32 -15.11
CA VAL A 89 -3.10 -3.35 -15.86
C VAL A 89 -2.58 -4.76 -15.60
N GLY A 90 -1.44 -4.89 -14.93
CA GLY A 90 -0.83 -6.15 -14.53
C GLY A 90 0.36 -5.95 -13.60
N SER A 91 0.64 -6.97 -12.78
CA SER A 91 1.83 -7.06 -11.94
C SER A 91 2.49 -8.41 -12.12
N GLY A 92 3.82 -8.47 -11.95
CA GLY A 92 4.56 -9.73 -11.89
C GLY A 92 4.14 -10.58 -10.69
N GLN A 93 4.22 -11.90 -10.83
CA GLN A 93 4.06 -12.79 -9.68
C GLN A 93 5.27 -12.66 -8.75
N VAL A 94 4.99 -12.47 -7.48
CA VAL A 94 6.00 -12.30 -6.44
C VAL A 94 6.08 -13.60 -5.63
N GLY A 95 7.17 -14.35 -5.78
CA GLY A 95 7.37 -15.64 -5.13
C GLY A 95 8.54 -15.61 -4.15
N TRP A 96 8.39 -16.26 -2.99
CA TRP A 96 9.40 -16.30 -1.94
C TRP A 96 10.18 -17.61 -2.00
N GLY A 97 11.18 -17.71 -2.88
CA GLY A 97 12.09 -18.86 -2.92
C GLY A 97 11.47 -20.20 -3.34
N GLU A 98 10.17 -20.27 -3.59
CA GLU A 98 9.55 -21.39 -4.30
C GLU A 98 10.14 -21.42 -5.72
N LEU A 99 10.76 -22.54 -6.09
CA LEU A 99 11.04 -22.81 -7.50
C LEU A 99 9.71 -22.76 -8.21
N GLN A 100 9.45 -21.69 -8.96
CA GLN A 100 8.23 -21.54 -9.75
C GLN A 100 8.08 -22.83 -10.55
N PRO A 101 7.09 -23.69 -10.25
CA PRO A 101 6.83 -24.82 -11.12
C PRO A 101 6.48 -24.17 -12.46
N LEU A 102 7.04 -24.70 -13.55
CA LEU A 102 6.78 -24.24 -14.89
C LEU A 102 5.30 -24.48 -15.25
N HIS A 103 4.38 -23.72 -14.65
CA HIS A 103 2.92 -23.80 -14.76
C HIS A 103 2.40 -23.40 -16.15
N GLY A 104 3.30 -23.26 -17.14
CA GLY A 104 2.98 -22.96 -18.54
C GLY A 104 3.72 -23.82 -19.56
N LEU A 105 4.51 -24.82 -19.15
CA LEU A 105 5.22 -25.74 -20.08
C LEU A 105 4.56 -27.13 -20.16
N VAL A 106 3.40 -27.30 -19.52
CA VAL A 106 2.52 -28.46 -19.71
C VAL A 106 1.10 -27.95 -19.99
N ARG A 107 0.88 -27.44 -21.19
CA ARG A 107 -0.39 -27.53 -21.93
C ARG A 107 -0.14 -27.32 -23.41
#